data_AF-A0A2M9YBL1-F1
#
_entry.id   AF-A0A2M9YBL1-F1
#
_cell.length_a   1.000
_cell.length_b   1.000
_cell.length_c   1.000
_cell.angle_alpha   90.00
_cell.angle_beta   90.00
_cell.angle_gamma   90.00
#
_symmetry.space_group_name_H-M   'P 1'
#
loop_
_entity.id
_entity.type
_entity.pdbx_description
1 polymer ?
#
loop_
_entity_poly.entity_id
_entity_poly.type
_entity_poly.pdbx_seq_one_letter_code
_entity_poly.pdbx_strand_id
1 'polypeptide(L)'
;MKLTVIIIFVVALFFNALANILIKASSLGDKTNTATGIEGLIKAFLHPVFFAGLASFGIALLGYRWVLGNGLKLSLAYPLFTSAGFIIVLVASAIFFKEELNWTQWTGIGLILAGVWLTSAEMFV
;
A
#
# COMPACT_ATOMS: atom_id res chain seq x y z
N MET A 1 -15.30 -9.17 -18.37
CA MET A 1 -15.58 -8.42 -17.11
C MET A 1 -14.62 -8.79 -15.98
N LYS A 2 -14.45 -10.07 -15.62
CA LYS A 2 -13.50 -10.48 -14.54
C LYS A 2 -12.04 -10.06 -14.80
N LEU A 3 -11.54 -10.20 -16.02
CA LEU A 3 -10.15 -9.84 -16.36
C LEU A 3 -9.86 -8.33 -16.19
N THR A 4 -10.77 -7.46 -16.64
CA THR A 4 -10.65 -6.00 -16.50
C THR A 4 -10.60 -5.59 -15.02
N VAL A 5 -11.42 -6.22 -14.17
CA VAL A 5 -11.43 -5.99 -12.72
C VAL A 5 -10.10 -6.41 -12.10
N ILE A 6 -9.55 -7.58 -12.47
CA ILE A 6 -8.25 -8.03 -11.98
C ILE A 6 -7.14 -7.06 -12.40
N ILE A 7 -7.13 -6.61 -13.66
CA ILE A 7 -6.12 -5.66 -14.16
C ILE A 7 -6.19 -4.34 -13.36
N ILE A 8 -7.38 -3.78 -13.19
CA ILE A 8 -7.57 -2.54 -12.43
C ILE A 8 -7.18 -2.72 -10.96
N PHE A 9 -7.46 -3.89 -10.38
CA PHE A 9 -7.06 -4.22 -9.01
C PHE A 9 -5.53 -4.29 -8.85
N VAL A 10 -4.84 -4.95 -9.78
CA VAL A 10 -3.37 -5.03 -9.78
C VAL A 10 -2.75 -3.65 -9.99
N VAL A 11 -3.29 -2.84 -10.90
CA VAL A 11 -2.84 -1.45 -11.10
C VAL A 11 -3.07 -0.61 -9.85
N ALA A 12 -4.22 -0.74 -9.19
CA ALA A 12 -4.51 -0.04 -7.94
C ALA A 12 -3.54 -0.44 -6.83
N LEU A 13 -3.22 -1.73 -6.71
CA LEU A 13 -2.21 -2.23 -5.77
C LEU A 13 -0.81 -1.65 -6.04
N PHE A 14 -0.42 -1.60 -7.31
CA PHE A 14 0.85 -1.01 -7.70
C PHE A 14 0.93 0.48 -7.33
N PHE A 15 -0.11 1.25 -7.65
CA PHE A 15 -0.18 2.67 -7.28
C PHE A 15 -0.24 2.89 -5.76
N ASN A 16 -0.89 1.98 -5.02
CA ASN A 16 -0.92 2.01 -3.56
C ASN A 16 0.47 1.79 -2.97
N ALA A 17 1.22 0.82 -3.50
CA ALA A 17 2.58 0.57 -3.08
C ALA A 17 3.51 1.74 -3.43
N LEU A 18 3.39 2.27 -4.65
CA LEU A 18 4.14 3.44 -5.09
C LEU A 18 3.88 4.65 -4.18
N ALA A 19 2.62 4.88 -3.78
CA ALA A 19 2.27 5.93 -2.84
C ALA A 19 2.97 5.76 -1.48
N ASN A 20 2.92 4.55 -0.91
CA ASN A 20 3.57 4.27 0.38
C ASN A 20 5.10 4.50 0.33
N ILE A 21 5.74 4.12 -0.78
CA ILE A 21 7.18 4.36 -0.99
C ILE A 21 7.46 5.86 -1.14
N LEU A 22 6.69 6.58 -1.95
CA LEU A 22 6.87 8.03 -2.17
C LEU A 22 6.66 8.82 -0.88
N ILE A 23 5.65 8.47 -0.08
CA ILE A 23 5.38 9.08 1.23
C ILE A 23 6.58 8.83 2.16
N LYS A 24 7.09 7.59 2.22
CA LYS A 24 8.26 7.26 3.03
C LYS A 24 9.53 7.97 2.54
N ALA A 25 9.73 8.06 1.23
CA ALA A 25 10.85 8.78 0.62
C ALA A 25 10.79 10.29 0.94
N SER A 26 9.59 10.89 0.90
CA SER A 26 9.38 12.28 1.31
C SER A 26 9.75 12.49 2.77
N SER A 27 9.30 11.60 3.66
CA SER A 27 9.60 11.68 5.10
C SER A 27 11.10 11.52 5.41
N LEU A 28 11.83 10.72 4.62
CA LEU A 28 13.28 10.60 4.73
C LEU A 28 14.02 11.83 4.18
N GLY A 29 13.50 12.45 3.12
CA GLY A 29 13.99 13.74 2.60
C GLY A 29 13.88 14.86 3.63
N ASP A 30 12.77 14.92 4.38
CA ASP A 30 12.55 15.94 5.41
C ASP A 30 13.49 15.82 6.61
N LYS A 31 14.02 14.62 6.92
CA LYS A 31 15.01 14.43 8.01
C LYS A 31 16.34 15.15 7.77
N THR A 32 16.63 15.57 6.54
CA THR A 32 17.82 16.39 6.24
C THR A 32 17.62 17.87 6.54
N ASN A 33 16.37 18.33 6.67
CA ASN A 33 16.05 19.69 7.09
C ASN A 33 15.73 19.72 8.58
N THR A 34 16.62 20.34 9.36
CA THR A 34 16.58 20.58 10.81
C THR A 34 15.44 21.50 11.26
N ALA A 35 14.24 21.40 10.68
CA ALA A 35 13.05 22.15 11.10
C ALA A 35 12.21 21.28 12.04
N THR A 36 12.43 21.42 13.34
CA THR A 36 11.65 20.73 14.38
C THR A 36 10.41 21.52 14.74
N GLY A 37 9.22 20.92 14.62
CA GLY A 37 7.94 21.51 15.07
C GLY A 37 6.87 21.60 13.98
N ILE A 38 5.88 22.48 14.19
CA ILE A 38 4.74 22.70 13.27
C ILE A 38 5.24 23.17 11.88
N GLU A 39 6.34 23.91 11.82
CA GLU A 39 6.96 24.35 10.57
C GLU A 39 7.55 23.19 9.74
N GLY A 40 8.10 22.17 10.41
CA GLY A 40 8.56 20.94 9.76
C GLY A 40 7.40 20.12 9.19
N LEU A 41 6.28 20.05 9.92
CA LEU A 41 5.05 19.43 9.42
C LEU A 41 4.48 20.15 8.19
N ILE A 42 4.45 21.49 8.20
CA ILE A 42 3.96 22.29 7.06
C ILE A 42 4.87 22.08 5.85
N LYS A 43 6.21 22.10 6.01
CA LYS A 43 7.15 21.85 4.92
C LYS A 43 7.06 20.43 4.36
N ALA A 44 6.91 19.42 5.23
CA ALA A 44 6.67 18.04 4.83
C ALA A 44 5.38 17.91 4.01
N PHE A 45 4.33 18.63 4.40
CA PHE A 45 3.05 18.65 3.69
C PHE A 45 3.13 19.36 2.33
N LEU A 46 3.98 20.38 2.21
CA LEU A 46 4.25 21.10 0.95
C LEU A 46 5.32 20.42 0.08
N HIS A 47 5.86 19.27 0.49
CA HIS A 47 6.89 18.60 -0.29
C HIS A 47 6.29 18.01 -1.59
N PRO A 48 6.85 18.31 -2.77
CA PRO A 48 6.27 17.88 -4.05
C PRO A 48 6.17 16.35 -4.21
N VAL A 49 7.07 15.61 -3.54
CA VAL A 49 7.05 14.13 -3.53
C VAL A 49 5.87 13.59 -2.69
N PHE A 50 5.47 14.29 -1.63
CA PHE A 50 4.29 13.93 -0.85
C PHE A 50 3.01 14.06 -1.69
N PHE A 51 2.88 15.13 -2.49
CA PHE A 51 1.76 15.29 -3.42
C PHE A 51 1.72 14.20 -4.50
N ALA A 52 2.86 13.78 -5.04
CA ALA A 52 2.93 12.67 -5.98
C ALA A 52 2.50 11.34 -5.34
N GLY A 53 2.89 11.11 -4.07
CA GLY A 53 2.42 9.98 -3.27
C GLY A 53 0.91 10.03 -3.03
N LEU A 54 0.38 11.21 -2.67
CA LEU A 54 -1.05 11.42 -2.44
C LEU A 54 -1.88 11.22 -3.72
N ALA A 55 -1.42 11.75 -4.85
CA ALA A 55 -2.07 11.54 -6.14
C ALA A 55 -2.10 10.05 -6.52
N SER A 56 -0.98 9.35 -6.31
CA SER A 56 -0.89 7.90 -6.54
C SER A 56 -1.85 7.11 -5.63
N PHE A 57 -1.97 7.52 -4.37
CA PHE A 57 -2.91 6.93 -3.43
C PHE A 57 -4.37 7.18 -3.84
N GLY A 58 -4.67 8.38 -4.35
CA GLY A 58 -5.97 8.72 -4.91
C GLY A 58 -6.35 7.82 -6.10
N ILE A 59 -5.42 7.59 -7.03
CA ILE A 59 -5.62 6.70 -8.17
C ILE A 59 -5.88 5.25 -7.69
N ALA A 60 -5.10 4.78 -6.73
CA ALA A 60 -5.30 3.46 -6.12
C ALA A 60 -6.69 3.31 -5.49
N LEU A 61 -7.15 4.33 -4.76
CA LEU A 61 -8.48 4.37 -4.15
C LEU A 61 -9.60 4.34 -5.19
N LEU A 62 -9.47 5.09 -6.29
CA LEU A 62 -10.45 5.10 -7.37
C LEU A 62 -10.55 3.72 -8.04
N GLY A 63 -9.40 3.09 -8.31
CA GLY A 63 -9.35 1.72 -8.84
C GLY A 63 -10.00 0.71 -7.89
N TYR A 64 -9.69 0.79 -6.59
CA TYR A 64 -10.29 -0.08 -5.57
C TYR A 64 -11.81 0.11 -5.46
N ARG A 65 -12.29 1.35 -5.42
CA ARG A 65 -13.73 1.66 -5.43
C ARG A 65 -14.43 1.08 -6.66
N TRP A 66 -13.80 1.16 -7.83
CA TRP A 66 -14.37 0.61 -9.06
C TRP A 66 -14.46 -0.92 -9.05
N VAL A 67 -13.45 -1.60 -8.49
CA VAL A 67 -13.46 -3.05 -8.31
C VAL A 67 -14.58 -3.48 -7.36
N LEU A 68 -14.79 -2.76 -6.26
CA LEU A 68 -15.89 -3.01 -5.32
C LEU A 68 -17.27 -2.80 -5.95
N GLY A 69 -17.43 -1.76 -6.78
CA GLY A 69 -18.68 -1.47 -7.48
C GLY A 69 -19.13 -2.55 -8.46
N ASN A 70 -18.21 -3.42 -8.91
CA ASN A 70 -18.50 -4.52 -9.85
C ASN A 70 -18.99 -5.81 -9.18
N GLY A 71 -19.39 -5.77 -7.91
CA GLY A 71 -20.04 -6.90 -7.22
C GLY A 71 -19.09 -7.84 -6.49
N LEU A 72 -17.84 -7.44 -6.26
CA LEU A 72 -16.94 -8.18 -5.36
C LEU A 72 -17.38 -7.93 -3.92
N LYS A 73 -17.68 -9.01 -3.17
CA LYS A 73 -18.05 -8.90 -1.75
C LYS A 73 -16.91 -8.20 -1.00
N LEU A 74 -17.22 -7.10 -0.30
CA LEU A 74 -16.24 -6.30 0.43
C LEU A 74 -15.48 -7.14 1.49
N SER A 75 -16.19 -8.08 2.12
CA SER A 75 -15.62 -9.04 3.09
C SER A 75 -14.48 -9.89 2.54
N LEU A 76 -14.33 -9.96 1.21
CA LEU A 76 -13.40 -10.82 0.50
C LEU A 76 -12.37 -10.02 -0.29
N ALA A 77 -12.83 -8.92 -0.91
CA ALA A 77 -11.96 -7.97 -1.61
C ALA A 77 -10.94 -7.33 -0.67
N TYR A 78 -11.36 -6.99 0.55
CA TYR A 78 -10.56 -6.20 1.48
C TYR A 78 -9.38 -6.97 2.09
N PRO A 79 -9.54 -8.21 2.60
CA PRO A 79 -8.41 -9.01 3.06
C PRO A 79 -7.39 -9.28 1.94
N LEU A 80 -7.88 -9.57 0.73
CA LEU A 80 -7.03 -9.82 -0.43
C LEU A 80 -6.26 -8.56 -0.84
N PHE A 81 -6.94 -7.41 -0.93
CA PHE A 81 -6.32 -6.14 -1.30
C PHE A 81 -5.27 -5.71 -0.27
N THR A 82 -5.62 -5.79 1.02
CA THR A 82 -4.73 -5.41 2.10
C THR A 82 -3.47 -6.26 2.12
N SER A 83 -3.59 -7.56 1.88
CA SER A 83 -2.44 -8.48 1.94
C SER A 83 -1.56 -8.43 0.72
N ALA A 84 -2.16 -8.37 -0.46
CA ALA A 84 -1.40 -8.17 -1.69
C ALA A 84 -0.69 -6.80 -1.65
N GLY A 85 -1.38 -5.75 -1.21
CA GLY A 85 -0.81 -4.42 -1.04
C GLY A 85 0.33 -4.42 -0.03
N PHE A 86 0.12 -5.08 1.12
CA PHE A 86 1.13 -5.23 2.15
C PHE A 86 2.38 -5.94 1.65
N ILE A 87 2.25 -7.08 0.94
CA ILE A 87 3.40 -7.78 0.35
C ILE A 87 4.14 -6.88 -0.63
N ILE A 88 3.43 -6.22 -1.55
CA ILE A 88 4.05 -5.37 -2.57
C ILE A 88 4.77 -4.19 -1.91
N VAL A 89 4.15 -3.52 -0.93
CA VAL A 89 4.78 -2.44 -0.16
C VAL A 89 6.02 -2.94 0.55
N LEU A 90 5.97 -4.11 1.17
CA LEU A 90 7.05 -4.68 1.95
C LEU A 90 8.25 -5.06 1.07
N VAL A 91 8.00 -5.75 -0.05
CA VAL A 91 9.03 -6.08 -1.05
C VAL A 91 9.63 -4.81 -1.63
N ALA A 92 8.79 -3.84 -2.01
CA ALA A 92 9.27 -2.59 -2.58
C ALA A 92 10.03 -1.75 -1.54
N SER A 93 9.62 -1.75 -0.26
CA SER A 93 10.36 -1.10 0.82
C SER A 93 11.73 -1.75 1.03
N ALA A 94 11.80 -3.09 1.00
CA ALA A 94 13.07 -3.81 1.08
C ALA A 94 14.01 -3.46 -0.09
N ILE A 95 13.49 -3.31 -1.31
CA ILE A 95 14.31 -2.95 -2.48
C ILE A 95 14.76 -1.49 -2.44
N PHE A 96 13.84 -0.55 -2.18
CA PHE A 96 14.12 0.89 -2.27
C PHE A 96 14.84 1.44 -1.04
N PHE A 97 14.49 0.97 0.16
CA PHE A 97 15.05 1.46 1.43
C PHE A 97 16.08 0.52 2.05
N LYS A 98 16.33 -0.66 1.45
CA LYS A 98 17.27 -1.67 1.95
C LYS A 98 17.03 -2.01 3.43
N GLU A 99 15.77 -2.02 3.85
CA GLU A 99 15.42 -2.40 5.21
C GLU A 99 15.61 -3.89 5.40
N GLU A 100 16.51 -4.25 6.31
CA GLU A 100 16.66 -5.63 6.76
C GLU A 100 15.49 -6.00 7.67
N LEU A 101 14.60 -6.84 7.16
CA LEU A 101 13.50 -7.38 7.94
C LEU A 101 14.01 -8.49 8.85
N ASN A 102 13.76 -8.33 10.15
CA ASN A 102 14.18 -9.31 11.14
C ASN A 102 13.34 -10.59 11.04
N TRP A 103 13.86 -11.72 11.51
CA TRP A 103 13.16 -13.03 11.47
C TRP A 103 11.78 -13.00 12.13
N THR A 104 11.61 -12.20 13.19
CA THR A 104 10.32 -11.99 13.86
C THR A 104 9.29 -11.26 12.99
N GLN A 105 9.73 -10.38 12.09
CA GLN A 105 8.83 -9.71 11.14
C GLN A 105 8.38 -10.70 10.07
N TRP A 106 9.28 -11.55 9.58
CA TRP A 106 8.94 -12.62 8.65
C TRP A 106 7.91 -13.60 9.19
N THR A 107 8.01 -14.00 10.46
CA THR A 107 6.99 -14.86 11.09
C THR A 107 5.65 -14.13 11.24
N GLY A 108 5.65 -12.85 11.60
CA GLY A 108 4.44 -12.02 11.63
C GLY A 108 3.77 -11.90 10.26
N ILE A 109 4.56 -11.67 9.20
CA ILE A 109 4.06 -11.63 7.81
C ILE A 109 3.41 -12.96 7.45
N GLY A 110 4.05 -14.09 7.78
CA GLY A 110 3.48 -15.42 7.56
C GLY A 110 2.12 -15.62 8.26
N LEU A 111 1.97 -15.11 9.49
CA LEU A 111 0.72 -15.20 10.25
C LEU A 111 -0.40 -14.36 9.62
N ILE A 112 -0.07 -13.16 9.12
CA ILE A 112 -1.01 -12.29 8.40
C ILE A 112 -1.49 -12.98 7.12
N LEU A 113 -0.56 -13.56 6.35
CA LEU A 113 -0.90 -14.30 5.13
C LEU A 113 -1.79 -15.51 5.42
N ALA A 114 -1.53 -16.24 6.52
CA ALA A 114 -2.37 -17.33 6.95
C ALA A 114 -3.79 -16.86 7.34
N GLY A 115 -3.91 -15.78 8.11
CA GLY A 115 -5.20 -15.18 8.47
C GLY A 115 -5.98 -14.68 7.25
N VAL A 116 -5.29 -14.16 6.25
CA VAL A 116 -5.92 -13.70 5.01
C VAL A 116 -6.33 -14.85 4.13
N TRP A 117 -5.52 -15.91 4.03
CA TRP A 117 -5.96 -17.14 3.38
C TRP A 117 -7.23 -17.65 4.06
N LEU A 118 -7.28 -17.73 5.38
CA LEU A 118 -8.48 -18.20 6.09
C LEU A 118 -9.74 -17.36 5.77
N THR A 119 -9.60 -16.03 5.69
CA THR A 119 -10.72 -15.14 5.35
C THR A 119 -11.09 -15.13 3.86
N SER A 120 -10.14 -15.42 2.96
CA SER A 120 -10.35 -15.46 1.51
C SER A 120 -10.64 -16.86 0.98
N ALA A 121 -10.44 -17.92 1.75
CA ALA A 121 -10.76 -19.30 1.38
C ALA A 121 -12.26 -19.48 1.08
N GLU A 122 -13.12 -18.75 1.80
CA GLU A 122 -14.56 -18.63 1.56
C GLU A 122 -14.91 -17.97 0.20
N MET A 123 -13.94 -17.44 -0.56
CA MET A 123 -14.16 -17.01 -1.95
C MET A 123 -14.14 -18.15 -2.97
N PHE A 124 -13.44 -19.24 -2.64
CA PHE A 124 -13.11 -20.31 -3.59
C PHE A 124 -13.89 -21.61 -3.33
N VAL A 125 -14.67 -21.66 -2.24
CA VAL A 125 -15.67 -22.70 -1.94
C VAL A 125 -17.04 -22.21 -2.36
#